data_AF-A0A8T6U7I5-F1
#
_entry.id   AF-A0A8T6U7I5-F1
#
_cell.length_a   1.000
_cell.length_b   1.000
_cell.length_c   1.000
_cell.angle_alpha   90.00
_cell.angle_beta   90.00
_cell.angle_gamma   90.00
#
_symmetry.space_group_name_H-M   'P 1'
#
loop_
_entity.id
_entity.type
_entity.pdbx_description
1 polymer ?
#
loop_
_entity_poly.entity_id
_entity_poly.type
_entity_poly.pdbx_seq_one_letter_code
_entity_poly.pdbx_strand_id
1 'polypeptide(L)'
;VYQKIYEVKLDKKLETLLLRLLEYNSSPNVEVPIRNFLSNYEVISDSFWEQFNHTTTYESALECYYQFSKDQCVLVDSLLQTLQFTLDKDNTKEELATMLKDAFTF
;
A
#
# COMPACT_ATOMS: atom_id res chain seq x y z
N VAL A 1 -3.97 -13.27 -3.43
CA VAL A 1 -3.38 -11.92 -3.26
C VAL A 1 -2.94 -11.33 -4.59
N TYR A 2 -2.16 -12.06 -5.41
CA TYR A 2 -1.73 -11.62 -6.74
C TYR A 2 -2.82 -11.00 -7.63
N GLN A 3 -3.98 -11.66 -7.80
CA GLN A 3 -5.09 -11.09 -8.56
C GLN A 3 -5.57 -9.74 -7.98
N LYS A 4 -5.72 -9.67 -6.65
CA LYS A 4 -6.17 -8.46 -5.96
C LYS A 4 -5.18 -7.29 -6.09
N ILE A 5 -3.87 -7.57 -6.20
CA ILE A 5 -2.84 -6.55 -6.47
C ILE A 5 -3.13 -5.81 -7.78
N TYR A 6 -3.49 -6.55 -8.84
CA TYR A 6 -3.83 -5.96 -10.14
C TYR A 6 -5.19 -5.25 -10.15
N GLU A 7 -6.17 -5.78 -9.41
CA GLU A 7 -7.53 -5.22 -9.34
C GLU A 7 -7.59 -3.86 -8.63
N VAL A 8 -6.77 -3.69 -7.59
CA VAL A 8 -6.76 -2.48 -6.75
C VAL A 8 -6.11 -1.27 -7.46
N LYS A 9 -5.53 -1.46 -8.66
CA LYS A 9 -4.92 -0.40 -9.49
C LYS A 9 -3.94 0.49 -8.72
N LEU A 10 -3.05 -0.15 -7.98
CA LEU A 10 -1.98 0.54 -7.25
C LEU A 10 -1.06 1.31 -8.23
N ASP A 11 -0.26 2.22 -7.68
CA ASP A 11 0.88 2.73 -8.42
C ASP A 11 1.78 1.57 -8.88
N LYS A 12 2.31 1.66 -10.10
CA LYS A 12 3.09 0.58 -10.73
C LYS A 12 4.32 0.17 -9.91
N LYS A 13 4.97 1.12 -9.22
CA LYS A 13 6.12 0.80 -8.36
C LYS A 13 5.69 -0.02 -7.16
N LEU A 14 4.59 0.39 -6.51
CA LEU A 14 4.03 -0.30 -5.36
C LEU A 14 3.52 -1.69 -5.74
N GLU A 15 2.81 -1.81 -6.86
CA GLU A 15 2.38 -3.09 -7.43
C GLU A 15 3.57 -4.04 -7.61
N THR A 16 4.60 -3.59 -8.33
CA THR A 16 5.82 -4.36 -8.60
C THR A 16 6.50 -4.79 -7.30
N LEU A 17 6.54 -3.91 -6.30
CA LEU A 17 7.16 -4.22 -5.02
C LEU A 17 6.40 -5.31 -4.27
N LEU A 18 5.07 -5.21 -4.19
CA LEU A 18 4.26 -6.21 -3.48
C LEU A 18 4.34 -7.58 -4.16
N LEU A 19 4.40 -7.62 -5.49
CA LEU A 19 4.62 -8.83 -6.26
C LEU A 19 5.98 -9.46 -5.94
N ARG A 20 7.07 -8.68 -6.02
CA ARG A 20 8.42 -9.16 -5.69
C ARG A 20 8.54 -9.64 -4.24
N LEU A 21 7.86 -8.95 -3.32
CA LEU A 21 7.84 -9.34 -1.92
C LEU A 21 7.18 -10.71 -1.70
N LEU A 22 6.05 -10.96 -2.37
CA LEU A 22 5.37 -12.25 -2.32
C LEU A 22 6.15 -13.35 -3.03
N GLU A 23 6.85 -13.03 -4.12
CA GLU A 23 7.77 -13.95 -4.81
C GLU A 23 8.94 -14.36 -3.92
N TYR A 24 9.49 -13.40 -3.16
CA TYR A 24 10.59 -13.65 -2.23
C TYR A 24 10.13 -14.45 -1.00
N ASN A 25 8.99 -14.09 -0.41
CA ASN A 25 8.45 -14.75 0.76
C ASN A 25 6.92 -14.84 0.69
N SER A 26 6.43 -16.02 0.27
CA SER A 26 5.00 -16.34 0.21
C SER A 26 4.43 -16.89 1.53
N SER A 27 5.13 -16.72 2.65
CA SER A 27 4.61 -17.18 3.94
C SER A 27 3.35 -16.39 4.34
N PRO A 28 2.45 -16.98 5.15
CA PRO A 28 1.27 -16.29 5.66
C PRO A 28 1.60 -14.99 6.40
N ASN A 29 2.78 -14.96 7.01
CA ASN A 29 3.40 -13.84 7.70
C ASN A 29 3.58 -12.60 6.82
N VAL A 30 3.82 -12.78 5.52
CA VAL A 30 3.92 -11.67 4.54
C VAL A 30 2.62 -11.51 3.76
N GLU A 31 1.98 -12.63 3.40
CA GLU A 31 0.77 -12.60 2.58
C GLU A 31 -0.43 -11.93 3.29
N VAL A 32 -0.65 -12.21 4.57
CA VAL A 32 -1.79 -11.68 5.33
C VAL A 32 -1.70 -10.15 5.50
N PRO A 33 -0.56 -9.56 5.91
CA PRO A 33 -0.40 -8.11 5.93
C PRO A 33 -0.66 -7.44 4.58
N ILE A 34 -0.14 -8.01 3.48
CA ILE A 34 -0.36 -7.47 2.13
C ILE A 34 -1.84 -7.54 1.75
N ARG A 35 -2.52 -8.65 2.05
CA ARG A 35 -3.97 -8.79 1.81
C ARG A 35 -4.80 -7.77 2.56
N ASN A 36 -4.46 -7.51 3.83
CA ASN A 36 -5.12 -6.50 4.65
C ASN A 36 -4.87 -5.09 4.09
N PHE A 37 -3.63 -4.78 3.73
CA PHE A 37 -3.27 -3.53 3.06
C PHE A 37 -4.11 -3.31 1.80
N LEU A 38 -4.19 -4.29 0.90
CA LEU A 38 -4.96 -4.19 -0.35
C LEU A 38 -6.45 -3.94 -0.10
N SER A 39 -7.01 -4.57 0.93
CA SER A 39 -8.44 -4.41 1.26
C SER A 39 -8.71 -3.04 1.87
N ASN A 40 -7.81 -2.52 2.69
CA ASN A 40 -7.93 -1.16 3.21
C ASN A 40 -7.72 -0.11 2.12
N TYR A 41 -6.78 -0.34 1.20
CA TYR A 41 -6.54 0.54 0.06
C TYR A 41 -7.78 0.65 -0.83
N GLU A 42 -8.44 -0.46 -1.12
CA GLU A 42 -9.70 -0.51 -1.88
C GLU A 42 -10.77 0.38 -1.22
N VAL A 43 -10.96 0.24 0.10
CA VAL A 43 -11.94 1.05 0.86
C VAL A 43 -11.64 2.55 0.78
N ILE A 44 -10.37 2.97 0.98
CA ILE A 44 -10.04 4.40 0.91
C ILE A 44 -10.11 4.94 -0.53
N SER A 45 -9.82 4.10 -1.53
CA SER A 45 -9.93 4.47 -2.93
C SER A 45 -11.39 4.69 -3.32
N ASP A 46 -12.28 3.77 -2.94
CA ASP A 46 -13.71 3.90 -3.21
C ASP A 46 -14.29 5.15 -2.53
N SER A 47 -13.91 5.39 -1.27
CA SER A 47 -14.32 6.60 -0.54
C SER A 47 -13.79 7.88 -1.19
N PHE A 48 -12.54 7.88 -1.67
CA PHE A 48 -11.97 9.01 -2.41
C PHE A 48 -12.76 9.28 -3.69
N TRP A 49 -13.01 8.28 -4.53
CA TRP A 49 -13.72 8.48 -5.79
C TRP A 49 -15.16 8.92 -5.55
N GLU A 50 -15.84 8.39 -4.54
CA GLU A 50 -17.15 8.85 -4.13
C GLU A 50 -17.12 10.34 -3.78
N GLN A 51 -16.24 10.77 -2.88
CA GLN A 51 -16.15 12.18 -2.49
C GLN A 51 -15.74 13.09 -3.64
N PHE A 52 -14.72 12.68 -4.40
CA PHE A 52 -14.18 13.43 -5.53
C PHE A 52 -15.23 13.68 -6.61
N ASN A 53 -16.05 12.68 -6.95
CA ASN A 53 -17.11 12.83 -7.95
C ASN A 53 -18.21 13.83 -7.54
N HIS A 54 -18.33 14.16 -6.26
CA HIS A 54 -19.27 15.16 -5.75
C HIS A 54 -18.63 16.54 -5.54
N THR A 55 -17.31 16.70 -5.75
CA THR A 55 -16.64 18.00 -5.64
C THR A 55 -16.96 18.90 -6.84
N THR A 56 -17.21 20.18 -6.56
CA THR A 56 -17.60 21.18 -7.57
C THR A 56 -16.60 22.33 -7.70
N THR A 57 -15.64 22.42 -6.79
CA THR A 57 -14.60 23.46 -6.78
C THR A 57 -13.22 22.85 -6.85
N TYR A 58 -12.27 23.61 -7.38
CA TYR A 58 -10.88 23.17 -7.45
C TYR A 58 -10.28 22.96 -6.05
N GLU A 59 -10.61 23.84 -5.10
CA GLU A 59 -10.11 23.76 -3.73
C GLU A 59 -10.58 22.48 -3.02
N SER A 60 -11.86 22.11 -3.18
CA SER A 60 -12.40 20.90 -2.56
C SER A 60 -11.85 19.62 -3.21
N ALA A 61 -11.64 19.63 -4.52
CA ALA A 61 -10.97 18.55 -5.24
C ALA A 61 -9.52 18.36 -4.75
N LEU A 62 -8.79 19.45 -4.53
CA LEU A 62 -7.40 19.42 -4.05
C LEU A 62 -7.32 18.94 -2.59
N GLU A 63 -8.27 19.34 -1.74
CA GLU A 63 -8.38 18.82 -0.38
C GLU A 63 -8.69 17.32 -0.35
N CYS A 64 -9.59 16.83 -1.22
CA CYS A 64 -9.86 15.39 -1.36
C CYS A 64 -8.59 14.62 -1.77
N TYR A 65 -7.84 15.12 -2.75
CA TYR A 65 -6.57 14.50 -3.15
C TYR A 65 -5.56 14.49 -2.00
N TYR A 66 -5.40 15.61 -1.28
CA TYR A 66 -4.46 15.70 -0.17
C TYR A 66 -4.80 14.69 0.94
N GLN A 67 -6.08 14.59 1.29
CA GLN A 67 -6.53 13.65 2.31
C GLN A 67 -6.32 12.18 1.85
N PHE A 68 -6.65 11.86 0.61
CA PHE A 68 -6.40 10.54 0.04
C PHE A 68 -4.91 10.17 0.05
N SER A 69 -4.03 11.08 -0.37
CA SER A 69 -2.58 10.85 -0.31
C SER A 69 -2.08 10.64 1.12
N LYS A 70 -2.62 11.38 2.09
CA LYS A 70 -2.29 11.18 3.50
C LYS A 70 -2.72 9.80 4.00
N ASP A 71 -3.91 9.35 3.64
CA ASP A 71 -4.43 8.03 4.02
C ASP A 71 -3.62 6.89 3.38
N GLN A 72 -3.18 7.07 2.13
CA GLN A 72 -2.24 6.15 1.46
C GLN A 72 -0.91 6.03 2.24
N CYS A 73 -0.32 7.15 2.67
CA CYS A 73 0.91 7.13 3.46
C CYS A 73 0.72 6.38 4.79
N VAL A 74 -0.39 6.62 5.49
CA VAL A 74 -0.69 5.91 6.76
C VAL A 74 -0.86 4.40 6.54
N LEU A 75 -1.52 3.98 5.47
CA LEU A 75 -1.65 2.56 5.13
C LEU A 75 -0.30 1.92 4.82
N VAL A 76 0.56 2.61 4.08
CA VAL A 76 1.91 2.15 3.79
C VAL A 76 2.71 2.01 5.08
N ASP A 77 2.72 3.02 5.96
CA ASP A 77 3.44 2.96 7.22
C ASP A 77 2.96 1.80 8.11
N SER A 78 1.65 1.54 8.15
CA SER A 78 1.08 0.41 8.86
C SER A 78 1.52 -0.93 8.28
N LEU A 79 1.57 -1.06 6.95
CA LEU A 79 2.10 -2.24 6.27
C LEU A 79 3.59 -2.44 6.61
N LEU A 80 4.39 -1.37 6.55
CA LEU A 80 5.82 -1.42 6.88
C LEU A 80 6.06 -1.89 8.31
N GLN A 81 5.33 -1.34 9.28
CA GLN A 81 5.45 -1.74 10.69
C GLN A 81 5.05 -3.22 10.90
N THR A 82 3.97 -3.65 10.24
CA THR A 82 3.50 -5.04 10.33
C THR A 82 4.50 -6.01 9.71
N LEU A 83 5.08 -5.66 8.56
CA LEU A 83 6.11 -6.46 7.91
C LEU A 83 7.42 -6.47 8.70
N GLN A 84 7.86 -5.34 9.25
CA GLN A 84 9.06 -5.28 10.11
C GLN A 84 8.94 -6.22 11.31
N PHE A 85 7.80 -6.21 12.00
CA PHE A 85 7.57 -7.08 13.16
C PHE A 85 7.60 -8.57 12.78
N THR A 86 7.12 -8.88 11.57
CA THR A 86 7.03 -10.26 11.10
C THR A 86 8.38 -10.77 10.57
N LEU A 87 9.15 -9.90 9.91
CA LEU A 87 10.46 -10.23 9.32
C LEU A 87 11.60 -10.20 10.34
N ASP A 88 11.46 -9.48 11.46
CA ASP A 88 12.37 -9.55 12.60
C ASP A 88 12.47 -10.96 13.20
N LYS A 89 11.47 -11.82 12.93
CA LYS A 89 11.49 -13.24 13.30
C LYS A 89 12.14 -14.15 12.25
N ASP A 90 12.26 -13.69 11.00
CA ASP A 90 12.63 -14.49 9.83
C ASP A 90 14.01 -14.11 9.22
N ASN A 91 14.87 -13.34 9.91
CA ASN A 91 16.24 -12.98 9.50
C ASN A 91 16.40 -12.25 8.13
N THR A 92 15.32 -11.70 7.55
CA THR A 92 15.30 -11.15 6.17
C THR A 92 15.18 -9.61 6.11
N LYS A 93 15.57 -8.93 7.20
CA LYS A 93 15.24 -7.52 7.47
C LYS A 93 15.93 -6.48 6.57
N GLU A 94 17.21 -6.67 6.22
CA GLU A 94 18.03 -5.61 5.61
C GLU A 94 17.73 -5.38 4.12
N GLU A 95 17.59 -6.44 3.32
CA GLU A 95 17.30 -6.32 1.88
C GLU A 95 15.91 -5.75 1.63
N LEU A 96 14.95 -6.11 2.49
CA LEU A 96 13.54 -5.75 2.34
C LEU A 96 13.27 -4.30 2.76
N ALA A 97 13.90 -3.84 3.85
CA ALA A 97 13.87 -2.44 4.24
C ALA A 97 14.47 -1.54 3.13
N THR A 98 15.48 -2.03 2.42
CA THR A 98 16.09 -1.33 1.28
C THR A 98 15.15 -1.27 0.08
N MET A 99 14.53 -2.40 -0.30
CA MET A 99 13.55 -2.44 -1.40
C MET A 99 12.34 -1.53 -1.15
N LEU A 100 11.82 -1.51 0.08
CA LEU A 100 10.69 -0.67 0.47
C LEU A 100 11.07 0.81 0.46
N LYS A 101 12.22 1.16 1.05
CA LYS A 101 12.70 2.54 1.06
C LYS A 101 12.90 3.09 -0.35
N ASP A 102 13.47 2.31 -1.26
CA ASP A 102 13.70 2.73 -2.64
C ASP A 102 12.39 2.94 -3.42
N ALA A 103 11.35 2.16 -3.14
CA ALA A 103 10.05 2.31 -3.80
C ALA A 103 9.28 3.57 -3.39
N PHE A 104 9.51 4.08 -2.16
CA PHE A 104 8.81 5.25 -1.62
C PHE A 104 9.64 6.55 -1.67
N THR A 105 10.74 6.58 -2.43
CA THR A 105 11.45 7.83 -2.74
C THR A 105 10.75 8.55 -3.90
N PHE A 106 10.31 9.78 -3.62
CA PHE A 106 9.66 10.72 -4.55
C PHE A 106 10.68 11.49 -5.37
#